data_AF-A0A0N8HZH3-F1
#
_entry.id   AF-A0A0N8HZH3-F1
#
_cell.length_a   1.000
_cell.length_b   1.000
_cell.length_c   1.000
_cell.angle_alpha   90.00
_cell.angle_beta   90.00
_cell.angle_gamma   90.00
#
_symmetry.space_group_name_H-M   'P 1'
#
loop_
_entity.id
_entity.type
_entity.pdbx_description
1 polymer ?
#
loop_
_entity_poly.entity_id
_entity_poly.type
_entity_poly.pdbx_seq_one_letter_code
_entity_poly.pdbx_strand_id
1 'polypeptide(L)'
;MVDAESFIEEKVEEIRDEVGDGKAVIALSGGVDSSVAAALAYEAIGDRLVPVYVDTGLMRKGETESIRETFSYMHSLTVVDAENRFLAELAGVTDPEEKRHVIGEQFIREFEREAREADADYLVQGPSTPTGSRARGTSSPTTTSAACRRPSTSRGSSSQCATSTRTRSARWLANSISRRSSPSGCRSRARGWRSASSAR
;
A
#
# COMPACT_ATOMS: atom_id res chain seq x y z
N MET A 1 -26.35 0.62 19.90
CA MET A 1 -25.93 1.59 18.85
C MET A 1 -24.43 1.73 18.98
N VAL A 2 -23.72 1.84 17.86
CA VAL A 2 -22.28 2.14 17.91
C VAL A 2 -22.16 3.60 18.34
N ASP A 3 -21.41 3.85 19.40
CA ASP A 3 -21.09 5.21 19.81
C ASP A 3 -19.90 5.68 18.98
N ALA A 4 -20.11 6.72 18.17
CA ALA A 4 -19.14 7.11 17.16
C ALA A 4 -17.89 7.76 17.77
N GLU A 5 -18.05 8.49 18.87
CA GLU A 5 -16.97 9.20 19.56
C GLU A 5 -15.98 8.19 20.17
N SER A 6 -16.48 7.23 20.95
CA SER A 6 -15.63 6.16 21.50
C SER A 6 -14.97 5.29 20.42
N PHE A 7 -15.64 5.04 19.30
CA PHE A 7 -15.04 4.30 18.18
C PHE A 7 -13.89 5.08 17.52
N ILE A 8 -14.04 6.40 17.35
CA ILE A 8 -12.98 7.26 16.80
C ILE A 8 -11.77 7.26 17.73
N GLU A 9 -11.98 7.49 19.03
CA GLU A 9 -10.91 7.49 20.03
C GLU A 9 -10.15 6.17 20.05
N GLU A 10 -10.86 5.03 20.11
CA GLU A 10 -10.27 3.70 20.08
C GLU A 10 -9.39 3.48 18.83
N LYS A 11 -9.88 3.90 17.67
CA LYS A 11 -9.17 3.70 16.39
C LYS A 11 -7.97 4.63 16.25
N VAL A 12 -8.05 5.86 16.74
CA VAL A 12 -6.93 6.80 16.77
C VAL A 12 -5.81 6.26 17.68
N GLU A 13 -6.16 5.72 18.85
CA GLU A 13 -5.19 5.05 19.73
C GLU A 13 -4.57 3.81 19.09
N GLU A 14 -5.39 2.92 18.50
CA GLU A 14 -4.90 1.72 17.80
C GLU A 14 -3.88 2.07 16.70
N ILE A 15 -4.19 3.09 15.87
CA ILE A 15 -3.28 3.54 14.81
C ILE A 15 -1.98 4.10 15.41
N ARG A 16 -2.08 4.89 16.46
CA ARG A 16 -0.92 5.51 17.12
C ARG A 16 0.02 4.45 17.69
N ASP A 17 -0.51 3.42 18.33
CA ASP A 17 0.26 2.34 18.93
C ASP A 17 0.92 1.43 17.87
N GLU A 18 0.20 1.11 16.79
CA GLU A 18 0.71 0.24 15.72
C GLU A 18 1.83 0.91 14.90
N VAL A 19 1.65 2.20 14.59
CA VAL A 19 2.64 2.97 13.82
C VAL A 19 3.80 3.43 14.71
N GLY A 20 3.53 3.77 15.97
CA GLY A 20 4.52 4.28 16.92
C GLY A 20 5.23 5.53 16.40
N ASP A 21 6.54 5.40 16.20
CA ASP A 21 7.41 6.46 15.64
C ASP A 21 7.61 6.38 14.13
N GLY A 22 6.97 5.41 13.46
CA GLY A 22 7.08 5.19 12.03
C GLY A 22 6.36 6.23 11.17
N LYS A 23 6.59 6.13 9.86
CA LYS A 23 5.85 6.89 8.84
C LYS A 23 4.86 5.99 8.11
N ALA A 24 3.72 6.54 7.74
CA ALA A 24 2.69 5.83 7.00
C ALA A 24 2.35 6.54 5.70
N VAL A 25 1.92 5.78 4.69
CA VAL A 25 1.39 6.29 3.43
C VAL A 25 -0.05 5.82 3.26
N ILE A 26 -0.90 6.63 2.63
CA ILE A 26 -2.25 6.24 2.24
C ILE A 26 -2.54 6.69 0.80
N ALA A 27 -3.18 5.81 0.03
CA ALA A 27 -3.76 6.20 -1.25
C ALA A 27 -5.08 6.95 -1.01
N LEU A 28 -5.08 8.26 -1.24
CA LEU A 28 -6.26 9.11 -1.15
C LEU A 28 -6.94 9.13 -2.52
N SER A 29 -8.23 8.80 -2.59
CA SER A 29 -9.01 8.85 -3.85
C SER A 29 -10.10 9.93 -3.85
N GLY A 30 -10.38 10.55 -2.72
CA GLY A 30 -11.55 11.42 -2.50
C GLY A 30 -12.83 10.64 -2.20
N GLY A 31 -12.82 9.30 -2.27
CA GLY A 31 -13.92 8.46 -1.82
C GLY A 31 -14.01 8.40 -0.30
N VAL A 32 -15.24 8.23 0.21
CA VAL A 32 -15.57 8.28 1.66
C VAL A 32 -14.63 7.40 2.50
N ASP A 33 -14.40 6.15 2.09
CA ASP A 33 -13.57 5.21 2.86
C ASP A 33 -12.13 5.68 3.02
N SER A 34 -11.50 6.13 1.92
CA SER A 34 -10.12 6.63 1.94
C SER A 34 -9.99 7.96 2.68
N SER A 35 -11.01 8.83 2.56
CA SER A 35 -11.07 10.14 3.19
C SER A 35 -11.18 10.02 4.71
N VAL A 36 -12.06 9.15 5.20
CA VAL A 36 -12.22 8.89 6.64
C VAL A 36 -10.98 8.22 7.21
N ALA A 37 -10.42 7.22 6.52
CA ALA A 37 -9.19 6.57 6.96
C ALA A 37 -8.00 7.53 7.00
N ALA A 38 -7.87 8.42 6.01
CA ALA A 38 -6.84 9.46 6.00
C ALA A 38 -7.02 10.43 7.17
N ALA A 39 -8.25 10.87 7.46
CA ALA A 39 -8.53 11.77 8.57
C ALA A 39 -8.18 11.15 9.93
N LEU A 40 -8.62 9.91 10.18
CA LEU A 40 -8.30 9.19 11.43
C LEU A 40 -6.81 8.95 11.59
N ALA A 41 -6.12 8.54 10.52
CA ALA A 41 -4.68 8.34 10.56
C ALA A 41 -3.94 9.67 10.78
N TYR A 42 -4.38 10.76 10.15
CA TYR A 42 -3.76 12.07 10.33
C TYR A 42 -3.97 12.59 11.75
N GLU A 43 -5.13 12.35 12.36
CA GLU A 43 -5.38 12.66 13.78
C GLU A 43 -4.46 11.85 14.72
N ALA A 44 -4.19 10.59 14.38
CA ALA A 44 -3.33 9.72 15.17
C ALA A 44 -1.84 10.09 15.11
N ILE A 45 -1.31 10.37 13.90
CA ILE A 45 0.14 10.48 13.67
C ILE A 45 0.60 11.78 12.99
N GLY A 46 -0.32 12.69 12.63
CA GLY A 46 -0.04 13.99 12.04
C GLY A 46 0.74 13.92 10.73
N ASP A 47 1.75 14.80 10.60
CA ASP A 47 2.62 14.93 9.42
C ASP A 47 3.44 13.68 9.08
N ARG A 48 3.42 12.64 9.93
CA ARG A 48 4.03 11.33 9.64
C ARG A 48 3.19 10.47 8.70
N LEU A 49 1.92 10.82 8.51
CA LEU A 49 1.10 10.28 7.43
C LEU A 49 1.39 11.07 6.16
N VAL A 50 1.64 10.37 5.05
CA VAL A 50 1.74 10.95 3.71
C VAL A 50 0.55 10.48 2.87
N PRO A 51 -0.50 11.30 2.74
CA PRO A 51 -1.56 11.04 1.79
C PRO A 51 -1.06 11.27 0.36
N VAL A 52 -1.29 10.30 -0.52
CA VAL A 52 -0.92 10.38 -1.93
C VAL A 52 -2.19 10.34 -2.76
N TYR A 53 -2.49 11.44 -3.45
CA TYR A 53 -3.55 11.52 -4.44
C TYR A 53 -2.92 11.50 -5.84
N VAL A 54 -3.31 10.53 -6.67
CA VAL A 54 -2.83 10.40 -8.06
C VAL A 54 -3.93 10.88 -9.00
N ASP A 55 -3.72 12.04 -9.62
CA ASP A 55 -4.57 12.51 -10.70
C ASP A 55 -4.26 11.74 -11.98
N THR A 56 -5.16 10.83 -12.33
CA THR A 56 -5.04 9.98 -13.50
C THR A 56 -5.50 10.67 -14.79
N GLY A 57 -6.08 11.87 -14.71
CA GLY A 57 -6.75 12.52 -15.85
C GLY A 57 -8.13 11.93 -16.20
N LEU A 58 -8.57 10.90 -15.48
CA LEU A 58 -9.88 10.26 -15.65
C LEU A 58 -10.91 10.74 -14.60
N MET A 59 -10.59 11.84 -13.91
CA MET A 59 -11.39 12.39 -12.82
C MET A 59 -12.52 13.28 -13.37
N ARG A 60 -13.53 13.54 -12.54
CA ARG A 60 -14.59 14.49 -12.90
C ARG A 60 -14.04 15.91 -12.89
N LYS A 61 -14.71 16.78 -13.65
CA LYS A 61 -14.34 18.20 -13.74
C LYS A 61 -14.30 18.84 -12.34
N GLY A 62 -13.14 19.36 -11.96
CA GLY A 62 -12.92 20.05 -10.68
C GLY A 62 -12.72 19.14 -9.47
N GLU A 63 -12.67 17.81 -9.65
CA GLU A 63 -12.50 16.85 -8.55
C GLU A 63 -11.13 17.00 -7.88
N THR A 64 -10.06 17.11 -8.66
CA THR A 64 -8.69 17.33 -8.15
C THR A 64 -8.58 18.60 -7.31
N GLU A 65 -9.19 19.70 -7.74
CA GLU A 65 -9.15 20.97 -7.00
C GLU A 65 -9.95 20.85 -5.70
N SER A 66 -11.12 20.22 -5.73
CA SER A 66 -11.92 19.98 -4.53
C SER A 66 -11.17 19.11 -3.51
N ILE A 67 -10.41 18.11 -3.96
CA ILE A 67 -9.56 17.28 -3.09
C ILE A 67 -8.42 18.10 -2.48
N ARG A 68 -7.73 18.93 -3.28
CA ARG A 68 -6.68 19.83 -2.79
C ARG A 68 -7.21 20.78 -1.71
N GLU A 69 -8.38 21.36 -1.93
CA GLU A 69 -9.01 22.28 -0.98
C GLU A 69 -9.43 21.55 0.31
N THR A 70 -10.14 20.43 0.16
CA THR A 70 -10.69 19.65 1.29
C THR A 70 -9.59 19.14 2.22
N PHE A 71 -8.46 18.69 1.67
CA PHE A 71 -7.36 18.11 2.43
C PHE A 71 -6.18 19.06 2.60
N SER A 72 -6.38 20.37 2.38
CA SER A 72 -5.34 21.40 2.50
C SER A 72 -4.69 21.50 3.90
N TYR A 73 -5.40 21.04 4.93
CA TYR A 73 -4.88 20.96 6.31
C TYR A 73 -3.86 19.83 6.52
N MET A 74 -3.76 18.88 5.59
CA MET A 74 -2.74 17.84 5.58
C MET A 74 -1.52 18.33 4.80
N HIS A 75 -0.56 18.96 5.48
CA HIS A 75 0.60 19.56 4.82
C HIS A 75 1.50 18.56 4.09
N SER A 76 1.41 17.29 4.46
CA SER A 76 2.09 16.15 3.83
C SER A 76 1.36 15.60 2.59
N LEU A 77 0.20 16.14 2.20
CA LEU A 77 -0.55 15.71 1.03
C LEU A 77 0.29 15.88 -0.24
N THR A 78 0.53 14.76 -0.92
CA THR A 78 1.22 14.72 -2.20
C THR A 78 0.19 14.52 -3.32
N VAL A 79 0.10 15.50 -4.23
CA VAL A 79 -0.73 15.40 -5.43
C VAL A 79 0.15 15.14 -6.64
N VAL A 80 -0.02 13.98 -7.26
CA VAL A 80 0.72 13.56 -8.45
C VAL A 80 -0.13 13.83 -9.68
N ASP A 81 0.38 14.66 -10.59
CA ASP A 81 -0.15 14.78 -11.95
C ASP A 81 0.40 13.62 -12.81
N ALA A 82 -0.49 12.72 -13.22
CA ALA A 82 -0.18 11.57 -14.05
C ALA A 82 -1.05 11.48 -15.30
N GLU A 83 -1.86 12.49 -15.63
CA GLU A 83 -2.83 12.46 -16.75
C GLU A 83 -2.18 11.97 -18.05
N ASN A 84 -1.10 12.62 -18.47
CA ASN A 84 -0.42 12.26 -19.72
C ASN A 84 0.11 10.82 -19.72
N ARG A 85 0.53 10.29 -18.56
CA ARG A 85 1.05 8.92 -18.43
C ARG A 85 -0.09 7.90 -18.58
N PHE A 86 -1.21 8.13 -17.92
CA PHE A 86 -2.39 7.26 -18.02
C PHE A 86 -3.02 7.28 -19.42
N LEU A 87 -3.16 8.46 -20.02
CA LEU A 87 -3.73 8.60 -21.37
C LEU A 87 -2.85 7.96 -22.44
N ALA A 88 -1.52 8.05 -22.30
CA ALA A 88 -0.59 7.38 -23.22
C ALA A 88 -0.71 5.85 -23.15
N GLU A 89 -0.81 5.30 -21.95
CA GLU A 89 -0.92 3.84 -21.71
C GLU A 89 -2.28 3.28 -22.15
N LEU A 90 -3.33 4.11 -22.14
CA LEU A 90 -4.67 3.74 -22.61
C LEU A 90 -4.85 3.90 -24.12
N ALA A 91 -3.88 4.47 -24.84
CA ALA A 91 -3.99 4.71 -26.27
C ALA A 91 -4.13 3.40 -27.05
N GLY A 92 -5.26 3.25 -27.74
CA GLY A 92 -5.55 2.06 -28.56
C GLY A 92 -6.09 0.86 -27.78
N VAL A 93 -6.14 0.91 -26.44
CA VAL A 93 -6.76 -0.14 -25.63
C VAL A 93 -8.27 -0.04 -25.75
N THR A 94 -8.93 -1.10 -26.23
CA THR A 94 -10.38 -1.14 -26.39
C THR A 94 -11.05 -2.09 -25.40
N ASP A 95 -10.40 -3.21 -25.09
CA ASP A 95 -10.89 -4.22 -24.16
C ASP A 95 -11.05 -3.68 -22.73
N PRO A 96 -12.21 -3.87 -22.08
CA PRO A 96 -12.47 -3.31 -20.76
C PRO A 96 -11.64 -3.94 -19.64
N GLU A 97 -11.30 -5.23 -19.72
CA GLU A 97 -10.47 -5.88 -18.69
C GLU A 97 -9.01 -5.45 -18.83
N GLU A 98 -8.52 -5.33 -20.07
CA GLU A 98 -7.20 -4.79 -20.36
C GLU A 98 -7.06 -3.34 -19.87
N LYS A 99 -8.08 -2.49 -20.10
CA LYS A 99 -8.11 -1.12 -19.53
C LYS A 99 -7.97 -1.14 -18.01
N ARG A 100 -8.72 -2.00 -17.31
CA ARG A 100 -8.62 -2.10 -15.83
C ARG A 100 -7.23 -2.53 -15.39
N HIS A 101 -6.64 -3.49 -16.10
CA HIS A 101 -5.29 -3.97 -15.77
C HIS A 101 -4.24 -2.88 -15.97
N VAL A 102 -4.28 -2.17 -17.10
CA VAL A 102 -3.35 -1.06 -17.41
C VAL A 102 -3.49 0.08 -16.40
N ILE A 103 -4.72 0.52 -16.10
CA ILE A 103 -4.95 1.58 -15.11
C ILE A 103 -4.45 1.16 -13.73
N GLY A 104 -4.76 -0.07 -13.31
CA GLY A 104 -4.33 -0.59 -12.02
C GLY A 104 -2.81 -0.70 -11.91
N GLU A 105 -2.15 -1.21 -12.95
CA GLU A 105 -0.69 -1.33 -12.99
C GLU A 105 -0.01 0.05 -12.95
N GLN A 106 -0.49 1.01 -13.74
CA GLN A 106 0.06 2.35 -13.75
C GLN A 106 -0.15 3.05 -12.40
N PHE A 107 -1.33 2.93 -11.80
CA PHE A 107 -1.59 3.47 -10.47
C PHE A 107 -0.62 2.91 -9.41
N ILE A 108 -0.42 1.58 -9.40
CA ILE A 108 0.54 0.92 -8.50
C ILE A 108 1.94 1.49 -8.71
N ARG A 109 2.40 1.68 -9.95
CA ARG A 109 3.73 2.21 -10.26
C ARG A 109 3.93 3.64 -9.74
N GLU A 110 2.94 4.49 -9.97
CA GLU A 110 2.91 5.87 -9.51
C GLU A 110 2.93 5.93 -7.98
N PHE A 111 2.03 5.18 -7.34
CA PHE A 111 1.93 5.12 -5.89
C PHE A 111 3.19 4.55 -5.23
N GLU A 112 3.81 3.49 -5.77
CA GLU A 112 5.06 2.96 -5.24
C GLU A 112 6.22 3.94 -5.35
N ARG A 113 6.23 4.81 -6.37
CA ARG A 113 7.25 5.86 -6.49
C ARG A 113 7.12 6.83 -5.32
N GLU A 114 5.93 7.38 -5.10
CA GLU A 114 5.68 8.32 -4.01
C GLU A 114 5.88 7.70 -2.63
N ALA A 115 5.44 6.45 -2.43
CA ALA A 115 5.63 5.73 -1.17
C ALA A 115 7.11 5.52 -0.83
N ARG A 116 7.96 5.33 -1.86
CA ARG A 116 9.42 5.23 -1.67
C ARG A 116 10.04 6.59 -1.33
N GLU A 117 9.56 7.66 -1.94
CA GLU A 117 10.02 9.03 -1.65
C GLU A 117 9.61 9.49 -0.25
N ALA A 118 8.42 9.11 0.22
CA ALA A 118 7.92 9.34 1.57
C ALA A 118 8.71 8.59 2.66
N ASP A 119 9.49 7.58 2.27
CA ASP A 119 10.15 6.61 3.15
C ASP A 119 9.18 6.01 4.20
N ALA A 120 7.97 5.69 3.76
CA ALA A 120 6.95 5.13 4.65
C ALA A 120 7.29 3.68 5.04
N ASP A 121 7.02 3.33 6.29
CA ASP A 121 7.13 1.97 6.84
C ASP A 121 5.81 1.21 6.76
N TYR A 122 4.69 1.95 6.74
CA TYR A 122 3.32 1.46 6.86
C TYR A 122 2.45 1.93 5.70
N LEU A 123 1.49 1.09 5.29
CA LEU A 123 0.42 1.45 4.37
C LEU A 123 -0.90 1.43 5.14
N VAL A 124 -1.64 2.54 5.09
CA VAL A 124 -3.00 2.62 5.60
C VAL A 124 -3.98 2.28 4.48
N GLN A 125 -5.00 1.47 4.78
CA GLN A 125 -6.08 1.14 3.85
C GLN A 125 -7.43 1.45 4.49
N GLY A 126 -8.35 2.00 3.70
CA GLY A 126 -9.72 2.25 4.13
C GLY A 126 -10.51 0.97 4.39
N PRO A 127 -11.56 1.02 5.23
CA PRO A 127 -12.37 -0.14 5.55
C PRO A 127 -13.15 -0.61 4.32
N SER A 128 -12.85 -1.80 3.80
CA SER A 128 -13.74 -2.45 2.83
C SER A 128 -14.86 -3.15 3.60
N THR A 129 -16.09 -2.68 3.47
CA THR A 129 -17.25 -3.48 3.93
C THR A 129 -17.28 -4.77 3.11
N PRO A 130 -17.41 -5.96 3.73
CA PRO A 130 -17.48 -7.20 2.97
C PRO A 130 -18.84 -7.27 2.28
N THR A 131 -18.93 -6.77 1.06
CA THR A 131 -20.06 -7.06 0.17
C THR A 131 -20.09 -8.57 -0.03
N GLY A 132 -21.20 -9.19 0.38
CA GLY A 132 -21.31 -10.62 0.65
C GLY A 132 -20.81 -11.55 -0.46
N SER A 133 -20.24 -12.68 -0.02
CA SER A 133 -20.17 -13.95 -0.76
C SER A 133 -19.15 -14.08 -1.92
N ARG A 134 -17.85 -13.82 -1.67
CA ARG A 134 -16.79 -14.60 -2.35
C ARG A 134 -15.50 -14.86 -1.54
N ALA A 135 -15.48 -14.51 -0.26
CA ALA A 135 -14.40 -14.86 0.65
C ALA A 135 -14.99 -15.47 1.93
N ARG A 136 -15.36 -16.75 1.88
CA ARG A 136 -15.60 -17.54 3.10
C ARG A 136 -14.25 -18.09 3.56
N GLY A 137 -13.76 -17.58 4.68
CA GLY A 137 -12.66 -18.19 5.41
C GLY A 137 -11.80 -17.22 6.22
N THR A 138 -12.39 -16.54 7.20
CA THR A 138 -11.83 -16.28 8.54
C THR A 138 -12.78 -15.34 9.29
N SER A 139 -13.30 -15.80 10.42
CA SER A 139 -14.12 -15.01 11.33
C SER A 139 -13.25 -14.01 12.10
N SER A 140 -13.40 -12.71 11.81
CA SER A 140 -13.19 -11.58 12.74
C SER A 140 -13.77 -10.32 12.07
N PRO A 141 -14.63 -9.52 12.72
CA PRO A 141 -14.89 -8.15 12.30
C PRO A 141 -13.70 -7.28 12.76
N THR A 142 -13.43 -6.19 12.05
CA THR A 142 -12.25 -5.31 12.17
C THR A 142 -11.08 -5.78 11.31
N THR A 143 -11.03 -5.25 10.09
CA THR A 143 -9.84 -5.32 9.25
C THR A 143 -9.39 -3.89 8.99
N THR A 144 -8.67 -3.33 9.96
CA THR A 144 -7.49 -2.50 9.66
C THR A 144 -6.55 -3.47 8.93
N SER A 145 -6.52 -3.44 7.60
CA SER A 145 -5.71 -4.38 6.85
C SER A 145 -4.24 -4.04 7.05
N ALA A 146 -3.64 -4.73 8.02
CA ALA A 146 -2.23 -5.04 8.19
C ALA A 146 -1.25 -4.01 7.62
N ALA A 147 -0.80 -3.15 8.53
CA ALA A 147 0.54 -2.58 8.57
C ALA A 147 1.63 -3.57 8.11
N CYS A 148 1.87 -3.67 6.79
CA CYS A 148 2.98 -4.46 6.26
C CYS A 148 4.28 -3.68 6.46
N ARG A 149 4.83 -3.74 7.67
CA ARG A 149 6.09 -3.08 8.04
C ARG A 149 7.21 -3.46 7.08
N ARG A 150 7.91 -2.47 6.50
CA ARG A 150 9.16 -2.73 5.76
C ARG A 150 10.15 -3.46 6.67
N PRO A 151 10.84 -4.52 6.20
CA PRO A 151 11.87 -5.16 7.02
C PRO A 151 13.01 -4.18 7.27
N SER A 152 13.23 -3.85 8.55
CA SER A 152 14.31 -2.97 9.00
C SER A 152 15.66 -3.64 8.75
N THR A 153 16.54 -2.98 8.01
CA THR A 153 17.95 -3.39 7.88
C THR A 153 18.68 -3.06 9.17
N SER A 154 18.89 -4.05 10.03
CA SER A 154 19.77 -3.90 11.19
C SER A 154 21.22 -3.78 10.71
N ARG A 155 21.83 -2.62 10.97
CA ARG A 155 23.27 -2.42 10.85
C ARG A 155 23.96 -3.24 11.94
N GLY A 156 24.64 -4.31 11.53
CA GLY A 156 25.67 -5.02 12.28
C GLY A 156 27.00 -4.90 11.54
N SER A 157 28.06 -4.59 12.27
CA SER A 157 29.35 -4.10 11.83
C SER A 157 30.18 -5.01 10.90
N SER A 158 31.04 -4.32 10.13
CA SER A 158 32.38 -4.69 9.65
C SER A 158 32.56 -5.16 8.20
N SER A 159 33.33 -4.32 7.48
CA SER A 159 34.17 -4.56 6.31
C SER A 159 33.53 -5.12 5.02
N GLN A 160 33.27 -4.25 4.05
CA GLN A 160 34.10 -4.08 2.84
C GLN A 160 33.34 -3.22 1.81
N CYS A 161 34.04 -2.22 1.28
CA CYS A 161 33.57 -1.36 0.22
C CYS A 161 33.57 -2.07 -1.15
N ALA A 162 32.67 -1.58 -2.00
CA ALA A 162 32.73 -1.54 -3.47
C ALA A 162 31.97 -2.60 -4.29
N THR A 163 30.92 -2.08 -4.93
CA THR A 163 30.42 -2.41 -6.28
C THR A 163 29.46 -3.59 -6.43
N SER A 164 28.18 -3.34 -6.18
CA SER A 164 27.07 -4.01 -6.88
C SER A 164 25.75 -3.27 -6.62
N THR A 165 25.62 -2.09 -7.23
CA THR A 165 24.34 -1.39 -7.34
C THR A 165 23.54 -2.08 -8.45
N ARG A 166 22.79 -3.13 -8.12
CA ARG A 166 21.79 -3.71 -9.04
C ARG A 166 20.55 -4.16 -8.28
N THR A 167 19.55 -3.27 -8.33
CA THR A 167 18.13 -3.57 -8.52
C THR A 167 17.51 -4.55 -7.52
N ARG A 168 16.96 -4.01 -6.43
CA ARG A 168 15.85 -4.66 -5.70
C ARG A 168 14.75 -3.62 -5.44
N SER A 169 14.10 -3.23 -6.52
CA SER A 169 12.87 -2.43 -6.50
C SER A 169 11.70 -3.29 -6.99
N ALA A 170 10.52 -3.05 -6.42
CA ALA A 170 9.22 -3.62 -6.77
C ALA A 170 9.04 -5.12 -6.44
N ARG A 171 8.79 -5.44 -5.16
CA ARG A 171 8.25 -6.75 -4.76
C ARG A 171 7.23 -6.67 -3.62
N TRP A 172 6.62 -5.51 -3.44
CA TRP A 172 5.75 -5.24 -2.30
C TRP A 172 4.27 -5.36 -2.69
N LEU A 173 3.82 -4.76 -3.81
CA LEU A 173 2.45 -4.94 -4.30
C LEU A 173 2.21 -6.24 -5.08
N ALA A 174 3.23 -6.81 -5.74
CA ALA A 174 3.06 -8.06 -6.50
C ALA A 174 2.70 -9.28 -5.62
N ASN A 175 3.04 -9.25 -4.33
CA ASN A 175 2.86 -10.39 -3.42
C ASN A 175 1.45 -10.49 -2.83
N SER A 176 0.60 -9.46 -2.96
CA SER A 176 -0.82 -9.52 -2.59
C SER A 176 -1.68 -10.19 -3.67
N ILE A 177 -1.17 -10.28 -4.91
CA ILE A 177 -1.90 -10.87 -6.05
C ILE A 177 -1.46 -12.33 -6.33
N SER A 178 -0.25 -12.76 -5.93
CA SER A 178 0.33 -14.02 -6.43
C SER A 178 0.29 -15.25 -5.49
N ARG A 179 -0.40 -15.24 -4.34
CA ARG A 179 -0.54 -16.45 -3.49
C ARG A 179 -1.89 -17.15 -3.69
N ARG A 180 -2.06 -17.74 -4.86
CA ARG A 180 -2.93 -18.92 -5.05
C ARG A 180 -2.04 -20.11 -5.37
N SER A 181 -1.72 -20.94 -4.37
CA SER A 181 -1.40 -22.36 -4.59
C SER A 181 -1.41 -23.16 -3.29
N SER A 182 -2.27 -24.19 -3.29
CA SER A 182 -2.06 -25.54 -2.74
C SER A 182 -2.27 -25.79 -1.23
N PRO A 183 -3.10 -26.80 -0.87
CA PRO A 183 -3.32 -27.21 0.52
C PRO A 183 -2.35 -28.30 0.96
N SER A 184 -2.03 -28.30 2.27
CA SER A 184 -1.48 -29.41 3.09
C SER A 184 -0.12 -29.98 2.67
N GLY A 185 0.84 -30.25 3.55
CA GLY A 185 0.85 -30.52 4.97
C GLY A 185 2.02 -31.48 5.24
N CYS A 186 2.43 -31.57 6.50
CA CYS A 186 3.27 -32.59 7.09
C CYS A 186 4.81 -32.45 7.09
N ARG A 187 5.31 -32.59 8.31
CA ARG A 187 6.69 -32.53 8.82
C ARG A 187 7.48 -33.78 8.39
N SER A 188 8.80 -33.68 8.29
CA SER A 188 9.74 -34.48 9.11
C SER A 188 11.21 -34.30 8.69
N ARG A 189 12.08 -34.58 9.66
CA ARG A 189 13.54 -34.50 9.69
C ARG A 189 14.20 -35.45 8.68
N ALA A 190 15.42 -35.11 8.25
CA ALA A 190 16.66 -35.89 8.42
C ALA A 190 17.62 -35.85 7.21
N ARG A 191 18.90 -35.57 7.53
CA ARG A 191 20.15 -36.14 6.97
C ARG A 191 20.46 -35.95 5.47
N GLY A 192 21.38 -35.02 5.21
CA GLY A 192 22.71 -35.22 4.62
C GLY A 192 22.85 -35.88 3.24
N TRP A 193 23.59 -35.24 2.33
CA TRP A 193 24.99 -35.59 1.99
C TRP A 193 25.52 -34.70 0.85
N ARG A 194 26.85 -34.55 0.82
CA ARG A 194 27.70 -33.90 -0.21
C ARG A 194 27.46 -34.55 -1.59
N SER A 195 27.74 -33.95 -2.74
CA SER A 195 29.05 -33.54 -3.28
C SER A 195 28.82 -33.06 -4.74
N ALA A 196 29.41 -31.94 -5.14
CA ALA A 196 30.56 -31.85 -6.06
C ALA A 196 30.33 -32.24 -7.55
N SER A 197 30.64 -31.26 -8.40
CA SER A 197 31.43 -31.36 -9.64
C SER A 197 30.76 -31.55 -11.03
N SER A 198 31.36 -30.81 -11.96
CA SER A 198 31.31 -30.81 -13.44
C SER A 198 30.02 -30.27 -14.09
N ALA A 199 30.04 -29.18 -14.86
CA ALA A 199 30.80 -28.86 -16.08
C ALA A 199 30.46 -29.79 -17.25
N ARG A 200 29.45 -29.41 -18.04
CA ARG A 200 29.54 -29.04 -19.46
C ARG A 200 28.18 -28.52 -19.93
#